data_AF-A0A925XLX9-F1
#
_entry.id   AF-A0A925XLX9-F1
#
_cell.length_a   1.000
_cell.length_b   1.000
_cell.length_c   1.000
_cell.angle_alpha   90.00
_cell.angle_beta   90.00
_cell.angle_gamma   90.00
#
_symmetry.space_group_name_H-M   'P 1'
#
loop_
_entity.id
_entity.type
_entity.pdbx_description
1 polymer ?
#
loop_
_entity_poly.entity_id
_entity_poly.type
_entity_poly.pdbx_seq_one_letter_code
_entity_poly.pdbx_strand_id
1 'polypeptide(L)'
;MPAPPDEAQLVERWNRIRAVRAEVHKKIEPLREQGAIGSSLQAEVEVVADAVTTEHLQSLGEDLRFVLITSRAQARAAEHTSSEQVVVNPSAHTKCERCWHWRADVGGDPSHPTICGRCVSNLFGTGEPRRFA
;
A
#
# COMPACT_ATOMS: atom_id res chain seq x y z
N MET A 1 2.18 -7.37 -31.76
CA MET A 1 2.54 -6.13 -31.05
C MET A 1 3.97 -6.32 -30.57
N PRO A 2 4.92 -5.41 -30.85
CA PRO A 2 6.31 -5.58 -30.44
C PRO A 2 6.42 -5.53 -28.91
N ALA A 3 7.40 -6.26 -28.37
CA ALA A 3 7.73 -6.20 -26.96
C ALA A 3 8.11 -4.76 -26.57
N PRO A 4 7.67 -4.27 -25.40
CA PRO A 4 8.15 -3.00 -24.89
C PRO A 4 9.66 -3.08 -24.61
N PRO A 5 10.39 -1.96 -24.72
CA PRO A 5 11.77 -1.91 -24.25
C PRO A 5 11.84 -2.32 -22.77
N ASP A 6 12.93 -2.99 -22.38
CA ASP A 6 13.18 -3.45 -21.02
C ASP A 6 12.14 -4.44 -20.44
N GLU A 7 11.41 -5.16 -21.31
CA GLU A 7 10.39 -6.15 -20.91
C GLU A 7 10.88 -7.11 -19.80
N ALA A 8 12.08 -7.68 -19.95
CA ALA A 8 12.63 -8.61 -18.96
C ALA A 8 12.82 -7.98 -17.57
N GLN A 9 13.27 -6.72 -17.52
CA GLN A 9 13.48 -5.99 -16.27
C GLN A 9 12.13 -5.63 -15.62
N LEU A 10 11.13 -5.25 -16.43
CA LEU A 10 9.77 -5.01 -15.95
C LEU A 10 9.14 -6.29 -15.39
N VAL A 11 9.29 -7.42 -16.07
CA VAL A 11 8.78 -8.71 -15.63
C VAL A 11 9.40 -9.11 -14.29
N GLU A 12 10.72 -9.00 -14.14
CA GLU A 12 11.43 -9.31 -12.89
C GLU A 12 10.97 -8.41 -11.74
N ARG A 13 10.92 -7.09 -11.96
CA ARG A 13 10.44 -6.12 -10.97
C ARG A 13 9.04 -6.48 -10.48
N TRP A 14 8.12 -6.76 -11.40
CA TRP A 14 6.73 -7.07 -11.04
C TRP A 14 6.57 -8.47 -10.45
N ASN A 15 7.44 -9.44 -10.79
CA ASN A 15 7.47 -10.73 -10.11
C ASN A 15 7.78 -10.55 -8.61
N ARG A 16 8.79 -9.74 -8.27
CA ARG A 16 9.14 -9.42 -6.88
C ARG A 16 8.02 -8.72 -6.14
N ILE A 17 7.44 -7.68 -6.76
CA ILE A 17 6.30 -6.95 -6.17
C ILE A 17 5.11 -7.89 -5.93
N ARG A 18 4.80 -8.80 -6.86
CA ARG A 18 3.74 -9.80 -6.69
C ARG A 18 4.05 -10.81 -5.58
N ALA A 19 5.31 -11.24 -5.45
CA ALA A 19 5.72 -12.13 -4.37
C ALA A 19 5.51 -11.48 -3.00
N VAL A 20 5.92 -10.22 -2.83
CA VAL A 20 5.67 -9.45 -1.61
C VAL A 20 4.17 -9.31 -1.35
N ARG A 21 3.37 -9.00 -2.38
CA ARG A 21 1.91 -8.90 -2.23
C ARG A 21 1.28 -10.22 -1.76
N ALA A 22 1.76 -11.36 -2.26
CA ALA A 22 1.28 -12.66 -1.81
C ALA A 22 1.58 -12.90 -0.33
N GLU A 23 2.78 -12.55 0.14
CA GLU A 23 3.13 -12.64 1.57
C GLU A 23 2.33 -11.67 2.45
N VAL A 24 2.07 -10.45 1.98
CA VAL A 24 1.19 -9.50 2.67
C VAL A 24 -0.22 -10.07 2.84
N HIS A 25 -0.80 -10.62 1.78
CA HIS A 25 -2.12 -11.24 1.85
C HIS A 25 -2.14 -12.43 2.82
N LYS A 26 -1.09 -13.27 2.79
CA LYS A 26 -0.94 -14.39 3.73
C LYS A 26 -0.89 -13.92 5.19
N LYS A 27 -0.28 -12.76 5.48
CA LYS A 27 -0.24 -12.16 6.82
C LYS A 27 -1.55 -11.47 7.22
N ILE A 28 -2.38 -11.07 6.25
CA ILE A 28 -3.71 -10.48 6.48
C ILE A 28 -4.73 -11.54 6.92
N GLU A 29 -4.66 -12.77 6.39
CA GLU A 29 -5.69 -13.79 6.67
C GLU A 29 -5.84 -14.12 8.17
N PRO A 30 -4.77 -14.30 8.98
CA PRO A 30 -4.93 -14.52 10.42
C PRO A 30 -5.65 -13.36 11.14
N LEU A 31 -5.43 -12.11 10.71
CA LEU A 31 -6.11 -10.95 11.28
C LEU A 31 -7.60 -10.94 10.92
N ARG A 32 -7.97 -11.49 9.75
CA ARG A 32 -9.38 -11.67 9.37
C ARG A 32 -10.05 -12.77 10.16
N GLU A 33 -9.39 -13.92 10.31
CA GLU A 33 -9.90 -15.04 11.08
C GLU A 33 -10.15 -14.67 12.55
N GLN A 34 -9.29 -13.80 13.11
CA GLN A 34 -9.43 -13.27 14.46
C GLN A 34 -10.45 -12.12 14.58
N GLY A 35 -11.04 -11.67 13.47
CA GLY A 35 -12.00 -10.56 13.44
C GLY A 35 -11.38 -9.17 13.65
N ALA A 36 -10.05 -9.05 13.64
CA ALA A 36 -9.35 -7.78 13.83
C ALA A 36 -9.52 -6.84 12.62
N ILE A 37 -9.65 -7.40 11.42
CA ILE A 37 -9.98 -6.68 10.18
C ILE A 37 -10.99 -7.46 9.36
N GLY A 38 -11.92 -6.77 8.69
CA GLY A 38 -12.83 -7.30 7.68
C GLY A 38 -12.40 -7.04 6.23
N SER A 39 -11.44 -6.14 5.98
CA SER A 39 -10.93 -5.83 4.63
C SER A 39 -9.42 -5.56 4.64
N SER A 40 -8.71 -5.83 3.53
CA SER A 40 -7.28 -5.50 3.40
C SER A 40 -7.03 -3.99 3.55
N LEU A 41 -8.00 -3.15 3.18
CA LEU A 41 -7.92 -1.71 3.37
C LEU A 41 -7.92 -1.30 4.86
N GLN A 42 -8.23 -2.20 5.79
CA GLN A 42 -8.07 -1.94 7.21
C GLN A 42 -6.65 -2.23 7.71
N ALA A 43 -5.73 -2.65 6.84
CA ALA A 43 -4.36 -2.97 7.23
C ALA A 43 -3.36 -1.85 6.91
N GLU A 44 -2.32 -1.77 7.73
CA GLU A 44 -1.07 -1.07 7.47
C GLU A 44 0.07 -2.07 7.39
N VAL A 45 0.97 -1.87 6.42
CA VAL A 45 2.01 -2.83 6.07
C VAL A 45 3.39 -2.20 6.17
N GLU A 46 4.30 -2.91 6.82
CA GLU A 46 5.74 -2.65 6.77
C GLU A 46 6.44 -3.88 6.18
N VAL A 47 7.18 -3.67 5.09
CA VAL A 47 7.97 -4.71 4.43
C VAL A 47 9.46 -4.44 4.70
N VAL A 48 10.13 -5.42 5.30
CA VAL A 48 11.58 -5.47 5.40
C VAL A 48 12.06 -6.54 4.42
N ALA A 49 12.87 -6.16 3.44
CA ALA A 49 13.31 -7.05 2.37
C ALA A 49 14.76 -6.78 1.97
N ASP A 50 15.34 -7.63 1.12
CA ASP A 50 16.62 -7.35 0.48
C ASP A 50 16.64 -5.99 -0.25
N ALA A 51 17.83 -5.47 -0.54
CA ALA A 51 18.01 -4.15 -1.13
C ALA A 51 17.30 -4.00 -2.49
N VAL A 52 17.33 -5.03 -3.34
CA VAL A 52 16.73 -4.99 -4.69
C VAL A 52 15.20 -4.96 -4.59
N THR A 53 14.63 -5.82 -3.76
CA THR A 53 13.18 -5.83 -3.53
C THR A 53 12.72 -4.52 -2.88
N THR A 54 13.48 -4.00 -1.92
CA THR A 54 13.21 -2.71 -1.28
C THR A 54 13.17 -1.57 -2.29
N GLU A 55 14.17 -1.48 -3.17
CA GLU A 55 14.23 -0.46 -4.22
C GLU A 55 13.00 -0.53 -5.13
N HIS A 56 12.60 -1.72 -5.56
CA HIS A 56 11.40 -1.90 -6.38
C HIS A 56 10.12 -1.47 -5.66
N LEU A 57 9.98 -1.76 -4.37
CA LEU A 57 8.81 -1.33 -3.59
C LEU A 57 8.82 0.19 -3.36
N GLN A 58 9.97 0.76 -2.99
CA GLN A 58 10.12 2.20 -2.75
C GLN A 58 9.94 3.03 -4.01
N SER A 59 10.26 2.49 -5.19
CA SER A 59 10.05 3.15 -6.48
C SER A 59 8.58 3.50 -6.75
N LEU A 60 7.62 2.80 -6.11
CA LEU A 60 6.18 3.10 -6.20
C LEU A 60 5.75 4.24 -5.26
N GLY A 61 6.58 4.59 -4.26
CA GLY A 61 6.25 5.62 -3.26
C GLY A 61 4.90 5.37 -2.59
N GLU A 62 4.09 6.43 -2.48
CA GLU A 62 2.73 6.37 -1.92
C GLU A 62 1.78 5.43 -2.69
N ASP A 63 2.08 5.12 -3.96
CA ASP A 63 1.23 4.24 -4.75
C ASP A 63 1.37 2.76 -4.35
N LEU A 64 2.39 2.41 -3.56
CA LEU A 64 2.61 1.04 -3.05
C LEU A 64 1.38 0.50 -2.30
N ARG A 65 0.70 1.35 -1.52
CA ARG A 65 -0.51 0.94 -0.78
C ARG A 65 -1.65 0.50 -1.71
N PHE A 66 -1.73 1.06 -2.92
CA PHE A 66 -2.73 0.63 -3.90
C PHE A 66 -2.35 -0.69 -4.54
N VAL A 67 -1.06 -0.94 -4.78
CA VAL A 67 -0.59 -2.23 -5.28
C VAL A 67 -0.85 -3.36 -4.27
N LEU A 68 -0.67 -3.07 -2.98
CA LEU A 68 -0.91 -4.02 -1.89
C LEU A 68 -2.36 -4.05 -1.40
N ILE A 69 -3.23 -3.15 -1.87
CA ILE A 69 -4.64 -3.01 -1.46
C ILE A 69 -4.76 -2.79 0.06
N THR A 70 -3.91 -1.93 0.61
CA THR A 70 -3.88 -1.57 2.03
C THR A 70 -3.99 -0.06 2.24
N SER A 71 -4.16 0.39 3.48
CA SER A 71 -4.28 1.83 3.77
C SER A 71 -2.96 2.55 3.91
N ARG A 72 -1.93 1.82 4.33
CA ARG A 72 -0.54 2.28 4.35
C ARG A 72 0.38 1.12 3.99
N ALA A 73 1.44 1.44 3.27
CA ALA A 73 2.49 0.50 2.94
C ALA A 73 3.83 1.23 2.91
N GLN A 74 4.82 0.69 3.59
CA GLN A 74 6.19 1.19 3.59
C GLN A 74 7.16 0.01 3.45
N ALA A 75 8.31 0.27 2.83
CA ALA A 75 9.35 -0.73 2.66
C ALA A 75 10.70 -0.17 3.14
N ARG A 76 11.51 -1.01 3.79
CA ARG A 76 12.88 -0.70 4.19
C ARG A 76 13.80 -1.90 3.96
N ALA A 77 15.08 -1.61 3.77
CA ALA A 77 16.07 -2.65 3.56
C ALA A 77 16.33 -3.43 4.85
N ALA A 78 16.50 -4.74 4.71
CA ALA A 78 16.98 -5.64 5.74
C ALA A 78 18.45 -5.34 6.06
N GLU A 79 18.80 -5.27 7.34
CA GLU A 79 20.21 -5.15 7.76
C GLU A 79 20.97 -6.47 7.54
N HIS A 80 20.26 -7.60 7.69
CA HIS A 80 20.77 -8.96 7.50
C HIS A 80 19.70 -9.80 6.79
N THR A 81 20.07 -10.80 5.99
CA THR A 81 19.10 -11.66 5.27
C THR A 81 18.07 -12.32 6.19
N SER A 82 18.44 -12.63 7.43
CA SER A 82 17.51 -13.21 8.43
C SER A 82 16.46 -12.22 8.95
N SER A 83 16.55 -10.93 8.60
CA SER A 83 15.64 -9.87 9.06
C SER A 83 14.52 -9.54 8.06
N GLU A 84 14.46 -10.24 6.91
CA GLU A 84 13.36 -10.10 5.97
C GLU A 84 12.04 -10.52 6.62
N GLN A 85 11.07 -9.61 6.61
CA GLN A 85 9.76 -9.83 7.24
C GLN A 85 8.69 -8.92 6.65
N VAL A 86 7.46 -9.41 6.67
CA VAL A 86 6.26 -8.63 6.39
C VAL A 86 5.45 -8.51 7.67
N VAL A 87 5.29 -7.27 8.13
CA VAL A 87 4.49 -6.93 9.31
C VAL A 87 3.19 -6.28 8.84
N VAL A 88 2.07 -6.77 9.37
CA VAL A 88 0.74 -6.27 9.05
C VAL A 88 0.01 -5.98 10.35
N ASN A 89 -0.51 -4.76 10.49
CA ASN A 89 -1.29 -4.32 11.64
C ASN A 89 -2.64 -3.76 11.21
N PRO A 90 -3.71 -3.93 12.00
CA PRO A 90 -4.93 -3.15 11.82
C PRO A 90 -4.64 -1.65 11.94
N SER A 91 -5.23 -0.86 11.05
CA SER A 91 -5.14 0.59 11.05
C SER A 91 -5.91 1.18 12.23
N ALA A 92 -5.30 2.11 12.95
CA ALA A 92 -5.94 2.85 14.05
C ALA A 92 -6.76 4.07 13.57
N HIS A 93 -6.73 4.36 12.26
CA HIS A 93 -7.37 5.53 11.67
C HIS A 93 -8.87 5.34 11.37
N THR A 94 -9.52 6.36 10.81
CA THR A 94 -10.93 6.28 10.42
C THR A 94 -11.07 5.94 8.95
N LYS A 95 -12.06 5.13 8.60
CA LYS A 95 -12.41 4.83 7.21
C LYS A 95 -12.89 6.08 6.48
N CYS A 96 -12.28 6.40 5.34
CA CYS A 96 -12.82 7.36 4.38
C CYS A 96 -13.97 6.74 3.59
N GLU A 97 -15.16 7.36 3.60
CA GLU A 97 -16.35 6.79 2.97
C GLU A 97 -16.28 6.74 1.43
N ARG A 98 -15.41 7.56 0.82
CA ARG A 98 -15.26 7.62 -0.64
C ARG A 98 -14.26 6.60 -1.19
N CYS A 99 -13.05 6.55 -0.64
CA CYS A 99 -11.99 5.67 -1.14
C CYS A 99 -11.81 4.39 -0.33
N TRP A 100 -12.49 4.27 0.82
CA TRP A 100 -12.44 3.14 1.75
C TRP A 100 -11.10 2.87 2.43
N HIS A 101 -10.07 3.68 2.16
CA HIS A 101 -8.84 3.69 2.93
C HIS A 101 -9.08 4.30 4.32
N TRP A 102 -8.36 3.77 5.29
CA TRP A 102 -8.30 4.22 6.67
C TRP A 102 -7.18 5.24 6.78
N ARG A 103 -7.51 6.48 7.14
CA ARG A 103 -6.59 7.60 7.03
C ARG A 103 -6.71 8.56 8.21
N ALA A 104 -5.56 9.05 8.66
CA ALA A 104 -5.47 9.96 9.80
C ALA A 104 -6.15 11.31 9.56
N ASP A 105 -6.30 11.72 8.30
CA ASP A 105 -6.83 13.01 7.87
C ASP A 105 -8.34 12.99 7.56
N VAL A 106 -9.04 11.88 7.81
CA VAL A 106 -10.52 11.86 7.78
C VAL A 106 -11.04 12.76 8.89
N GLY A 107 -11.94 13.69 8.54
CA GLY A 107 -12.44 14.71 9.46
C GLY A 107 -11.62 16.00 9.49
N GLY A 108 -10.56 16.10 8.68
CA GLY A 108 -9.73 17.32 8.59
C GLY A 108 -10.42 18.51 7.90
N ASP A 109 -11.42 18.27 7.06
CA ASP A 109 -12.24 19.31 6.42
C ASP A 109 -13.66 19.32 7.05
N PRO A 110 -14.06 20.41 7.74
CA PRO A 110 -15.40 20.52 8.34
C PRO A 110 -16.56 20.39 7.35
N SER A 111 -16.35 20.75 6.08
CA SER A 111 -17.37 20.64 5.02
C SER A 111 -17.53 19.19 4.54
N HIS A 112 -16.51 18.36 4.78
CA HIS A 112 -16.42 16.99 4.29
C HIS A 112 -15.88 16.03 5.38
N PRO A 113 -16.57 15.88 6.52
CA PRO A 113 -16.02 15.24 7.72
C PRO A 113 -15.80 13.73 7.60
N THR A 114 -16.39 13.06 6.60
CA THR A 114 -16.31 11.60 6.44
C THR A 114 -15.31 11.13 5.38
N ILE A 115 -14.60 12.07 4.73
CA ILE A 115 -13.63 11.75 3.69
C ILE A 115 -12.24 12.32 4.01
N CYS A 116 -11.20 11.66 3.49
CA CYS A 116 -9.81 12.09 3.66
C CYS A 116 -9.47 13.27 2.74
N GLY A 117 -8.39 14.01 3.05
CA GLY A 117 -7.94 15.17 2.31
C GLY A 117 -7.63 14.88 0.84
N ARG A 118 -7.13 13.67 0.54
CA ARG A 118 -6.99 13.18 -0.85
C ARG A 118 -8.33 13.19 -1.61
N CYS A 119 -9.39 12.71 -0.96
CA CYS A 119 -10.70 12.67 -1.59
C CYS A 119 -11.31 14.06 -1.75
N VAL A 120 -11.10 14.95 -0.78
CA VAL A 120 -11.48 16.36 -0.87
C VAL A 120 -10.76 17.02 -2.06
N SER A 121 -9.43 16.90 -2.14
CA SER A 121 -8.65 17.45 -3.25
C SER A 121 -9.08 16.90 -4.61
N ASN A 122 -9.39 15.60 -4.72
CA ASN A 122 -9.88 15.00 -5.95
C ASN A 122 -11.30 15.44 -6.36
N LEU A 123 -12.11 15.95 -5.44
CA LEU A 123 -13.49 16.41 -5.73
C LEU A 123 -13.57 17.92 -5.92
N PHE A 124 -12.80 18.69 -5.15
CA PHE A 124 -12.96 20.14 -5.01
C PHE A 124 -11.66 20.93 -5.20
N GLY A 125 -10.53 20.24 -5.39
CA GLY A 125 -9.21 20.85 -5.55
C GLY A 125 -8.55 20.47 -6.88
N THR A 126 -7.22 20.44 -6.88
CA THR A 126 -6.40 20.12 -8.06
C THR A 126 -6.25 18.62 -8.32
N GLY A 127 -6.70 17.78 -7.38
CA GLY A 127 -6.48 16.33 -7.42
C GLY A 127 -5.08 15.89 -6.97
N GLU A 128 -4.94 14.59 -6.77
CA GLU A 128 -3.67 13.95 -6.39
C GLU A 128 -2.77 13.66 -7.60
N PRO A 129 -1.47 13.96 -7.54
CA PRO A 129 -0.54 13.54 -8.57
C PRO A 129 -0.33 12.02 -8.50
N ARG A 130 -0.50 11.34 -9.64
CA ARG A 130 -0.32 9.89 -9.76
C ARG A 130 0.80 9.61 -10.75
N ARG A 131 1.87 8.94 -10.32
CA ARG A 131 3.03 8.66 -11.18
C ARG A 131 2.89 7.35 -11.96
N PHE A 132 2.08 6.42 -11.46
CA PHE A 132 1.97 5.06 -11.99
C PHE A 132 0.50 4.61 -12.20
N ALA A 133 -0.42 5.54 -12.42
CA ALA A 133 -1.86 5.26 -12.60
C ALA A 133 -2.28 5.07 -14.06
#